data_AF-A0A1Y1WA70-F1
#
_entry.id   AF-A0A1Y1WA70-F1
#
_cell.length_a   1.000
_cell.length_b   1.000
_cell.length_c   1.000
_cell.angle_alpha   90.00
_cell.angle_beta   90.00
_cell.angle_gamma   90.00
#
_symmetry.space_group_name_H-M   'P 1'
#
loop_
_entity.id
_entity.type
_entity.pdbx_description
1 polymer ?
#
loop_
_entity_poly.entity_id
_entity_poly.type
_entity_poly.pdbx_seq_one_letter_code
_entity_poly.pdbx_strand_id
1 'polypeptide(L)'
;MPKKTEKLAVGATAALNLRAELERAVDESKGAAGSRARASEKRSSAWDAQNEGVQQRALKDMLELQEQSPGEVSARIRANMEKKARIYDMLSTGRTADGLDEDTAARIMEESSVDFLSKQYSHLLERKRRRAEERGDELVEIIDEFGRTRMVPRSQAGQYQAGSSSDDISSSDASDEEHLLLSTSRSHVAGHYELSSNAAEREKQIRNLKDLHCETVAARESAETNLTLQDRQQQLVDHRWHKVLESHARALRNARDHTNPQ
;
A
#
# COMPACT_ATOMS: atom_id res chain seq x y z
N MET A 1 9.18 -41.31 -35.29
CA MET A 1 9.81 -42.26 -34.35
C MET A 1 9.79 -41.67 -32.94
N PRO A 2 8.93 -42.12 -32.03
CA PRO A 2 8.93 -41.63 -30.64
C PRO A 2 10.06 -42.30 -29.84
N LYS A 3 10.89 -41.48 -29.16
CA LYS A 3 11.98 -41.94 -28.29
C LYS A 3 11.38 -42.45 -26.97
N LYS A 4 11.65 -43.72 -26.63
CA LYS A 4 11.27 -44.33 -25.35
C LYS A 4 12.10 -43.68 -24.24
N THR A 5 11.43 -43.09 -23.25
CA THR A 5 12.07 -42.65 -21.99
C THR A 5 12.24 -43.86 -21.09
N GLU A 6 13.47 -44.32 -20.90
CA GLU A 6 13.79 -45.34 -19.90
C GLU A 6 13.55 -44.76 -18.50
N LYS A 7 12.64 -45.38 -17.75
CA LYS A 7 12.43 -45.07 -16.34
C LYS A 7 13.53 -45.80 -15.56
N LEU A 8 14.47 -45.05 -15.01
CA LEU A 8 15.51 -45.57 -14.11
C LEU A 8 14.81 -46.15 -12.86
N ALA A 9 14.81 -47.48 -12.75
CA ALA A 9 14.30 -48.19 -11.60
C ALA A 9 15.33 -48.07 -10.46
N VAL A 10 15.16 -47.07 -9.60
CA VAL A 10 15.96 -46.92 -8.38
C VAL A 10 15.44 -47.96 -7.36
N GLY A 11 16.29 -48.93 -7.02
CA GLY A 11 15.95 -49.95 -6.02
C GLY A 11 15.67 -49.34 -4.64
N ALA A 12 14.76 -49.95 -3.87
CA ALA A 12 14.36 -49.46 -2.54
C ALA A 12 15.54 -49.23 -1.58
N THR A 13 16.62 -50.02 -1.71
CA THR A 13 17.86 -49.87 -0.94
C THR A 13 18.66 -48.63 -1.35
N ALA A 14 18.69 -48.29 -2.64
CA ALA A 14 19.33 -47.07 -3.13
C ALA A 14 18.57 -45.82 -2.69
N ALA A 15 17.24 -45.87 -2.62
CA ALA A 15 16.43 -44.78 -2.09
C ALA A 15 16.67 -44.55 -0.58
N LEU A 16 16.85 -45.61 0.20
CA LEU A 16 17.18 -45.52 1.62
C LEU A 16 18.59 -44.96 1.86
N ASN A 17 19.58 -45.41 1.08
CA ASN A 17 20.94 -44.89 1.17
C ASN A 17 21.01 -43.40 0.79
N LEU A 18 20.29 -43.00 -0.27
CA LEU A 18 20.24 -41.61 -0.72
C LEU A 18 19.56 -40.71 0.32
N ARG A 19 18.52 -41.22 1.01
CA ARG A 19 17.90 -40.50 2.12
C ARG A 19 18.84 -40.35 3.31
N ALA A 20 19.56 -41.41 3.68
CA ALA A 20 20.54 -41.36 4.77
C ALA A 20 21.69 -40.39 4.46
N GLU A 21 22.15 -40.36 3.21
CA GLU A 21 23.19 -39.44 2.75
C GLU A 21 22.71 -37.99 2.72
N LEU A 22 21.46 -37.75 2.30
CA LEU A 22 20.85 -36.42 2.38
C LEU A 22 20.68 -35.93 3.82
N GLU A 23 20.26 -36.79 4.75
CA GLU A 23 20.16 -36.42 6.17
C GLU A 23 21.55 -36.09 6.75
N ARG A 24 22.58 -36.88 6.41
CA ARG A 24 23.96 -36.60 6.82
C ARG A 24 24.49 -35.29 6.25
N ALA A 25 24.22 -35.00 4.97
CA ALA A 25 24.62 -33.75 4.34
C ALA A 25 23.90 -32.53 4.94
N VAL A 26 22.64 -32.70 5.34
CA VAL A 26 21.88 -31.66 6.05
C VAL A 26 22.48 -31.40 7.44
N ASP A 27 22.81 -32.44 8.20
CA ASP A 27 23.43 -32.29 9.52
C ASP A 27 24.84 -31.71 9.43
N GLU A 28 25.62 -32.10 8.43
CA GLU A 28 26.94 -31.51 8.14
C GLU A 28 26.82 -30.04 7.70
N SER A 29 25.80 -29.67 6.92
CA SER A 29 25.57 -28.27 6.54
C SER A 29 25.15 -27.38 7.73
N LYS A 30 24.41 -27.96 8.69
CA LYS A 30 24.04 -27.28 9.95
C LYS A 30 25.22 -27.20 10.93
N GLY A 31 26.08 -28.22 10.96
CA GLY A 31 27.28 -28.25 11.80
C GLY A 31 28.43 -27.39 11.27
N ALA A 32 28.65 -27.35 9.95
CA ALA A 32 29.74 -26.60 9.31
C ALA A 32 29.51 -25.08 9.31
N ALA A 33 28.26 -24.62 9.45
CA ALA A 33 27.96 -23.21 9.73
C ALA A 33 28.22 -22.80 11.20
N GLY A 34 28.49 -23.76 12.10
CA GLY A 34 28.54 -23.55 13.55
C GLY A 34 29.90 -23.74 14.24
N SER A 35 30.92 -24.33 13.59
CA SER A 35 32.14 -24.74 14.30
C SER A 35 33.44 -24.15 13.74
N ARG A 36 33.66 -22.85 13.99
CA ARG A 36 34.98 -22.18 14.23
C ARG A 36 34.86 -20.66 14.13
N ALA A 37 34.10 -20.07 15.04
CA ALA A 37 34.29 -18.68 15.41
C ALA A 37 34.16 -18.61 16.92
N ARG A 38 35.16 -18.00 17.58
CA ARG A 38 35.12 -17.70 19.01
C ARG A 38 33.77 -17.05 19.33
N ALA A 39 33.05 -17.63 20.28
CA ALA A 39 31.82 -17.08 20.82
C ALA A 39 32.09 -15.70 21.42
N SER A 40 31.99 -14.67 20.59
CA SER A 40 31.54 -13.37 21.06
C SER A 40 30.02 -13.47 21.02
N GLU A 41 29.40 -13.39 22.19
CA GLU A 41 27.96 -13.24 22.34
C GLU A 41 27.54 -11.96 21.62
N LYS A 42 27.30 -12.07 20.32
CA LYS A 42 26.60 -11.03 19.57
C LYS A 42 25.17 -11.09 20.08
N ARG A 43 24.88 -10.25 21.08
CA ARG A 43 23.52 -9.92 21.47
C ARG A 43 22.78 -9.63 20.16
N SER A 44 21.83 -10.50 19.81
CA SER A 44 20.95 -10.28 18.67
C SER A 44 20.42 -8.86 18.79
N SER A 45 20.64 -8.05 17.75
CA SER A 45 20.18 -6.67 17.77
C SER A 45 18.68 -6.67 18.06
N ALA A 46 18.15 -5.64 18.73
CA ALA A 46 16.69 -5.53 18.91
C ALA A 46 15.91 -5.58 17.58
N TRP A 47 16.61 -5.40 16.46
CA TRP A 47 16.13 -5.54 15.08
C TRP A 47 16.16 -6.98 14.53
N ASP A 48 17.00 -7.85 15.09
CA ASP A 48 17.07 -9.29 14.77
C ASP A 48 16.03 -10.10 15.58
N ALA A 49 15.37 -9.47 16.56
CA ALA A 49 14.26 -10.08 17.27
C ALA A 49 13.12 -10.34 16.26
N GLN A 50 13.01 -11.60 15.85
CA GLN A 50 11.99 -12.02 14.90
C GLN A 50 10.61 -11.69 15.49
N ASN A 51 9.83 -10.90 14.77
CA ASN A 51 8.56 -10.39 15.26
C ASN A 51 7.61 -11.57 15.49
N GLU A 52 7.43 -11.98 16.75
CA GLU A 52 6.66 -13.18 17.13
C GLU A 52 5.23 -13.13 16.59
N GLY A 53 4.66 -11.92 16.46
CA GLY A 53 3.34 -11.71 15.87
C GLY A 53 3.24 -12.11 14.38
N VAL A 54 4.36 -12.15 13.65
CA VAL A 54 4.39 -12.65 12.26
C VAL A 54 4.28 -14.17 12.24
N GLN A 55 4.98 -14.87 13.15
CA GLN A 55 4.89 -16.32 13.26
C GLN A 55 3.50 -16.76 13.75
N GLN A 56 2.94 -16.07 14.75
CA GLN A 56 1.59 -16.33 15.23
C GLN A 56 0.54 -16.12 14.14
N ARG A 57 0.70 -15.08 13.31
CA ARG A 57 -0.19 -14.83 12.16
C ARG A 57 -0.03 -15.90 11.08
N ALA A 58 1.20 -16.27 10.75
CA ALA A 58 1.45 -17.36 9.79
C ALA A 58 0.86 -18.69 10.26
N LEU A 59 0.97 -19.02 11.56
CA LEU A 59 0.36 -20.21 12.13
C LEU A 59 -1.16 -20.16 12.09
N LYS A 60 -1.76 -19.00 12.41
CA LYS A 60 -3.20 -18.79 12.32
C LYS A 60 -3.70 -18.95 10.88
N ASP A 61 -3.00 -18.34 9.92
CA ASP A 61 -3.34 -18.43 8.49
C ASP A 61 -3.23 -19.87 7.99
N MET A 62 -2.21 -20.62 8.43
CA MET A 62 -2.06 -22.06 8.10
C MET A 62 -3.20 -22.90 8.67
N LEU A 63 -3.61 -22.65 9.91
CA LEU A 63 -4.76 -23.32 10.53
C LEU A 63 -6.06 -23.01 9.79
N GLU A 64 -6.29 -21.74 9.44
CA GLU A 64 -7.47 -21.33 8.68
C GLU A 64 -7.49 -21.96 7.27
N LEU A 65 -6.34 -22.09 6.62
CA LEU A 65 -6.19 -22.81 5.34
C LEU A 65 -6.43 -24.32 5.46
N GLN A 66 -6.11 -24.93 6.61
CA GLN A 66 -6.36 -26.35 6.86
C GLN A 66 -7.82 -26.64 7.22
N GLU A 67 -8.47 -25.73 7.94
CA GLU A 67 -9.88 -25.85 8.31
C GLU A 67 -10.82 -25.68 7.11
N GLN A 68 -10.43 -24.88 6.12
CA GLN A 68 -11.23 -24.70 4.91
C GLN A 68 -11.06 -25.89 3.98
N SER A 69 -12.14 -26.64 3.73
CA SER A 69 -12.12 -27.70 2.75
C SER A 69 -11.83 -27.12 1.36
N PRO A 70 -11.05 -27.79 0.49
CA PRO A 70 -10.72 -27.26 -0.84
C PRO A 70 -11.98 -26.99 -1.69
N GLY A 71 -13.08 -27.70 -1.40
CA GLY A 71 -14.40 -27.46 -1.97
C GLY A 71 -15.02 -26.12 -1.55
N GLU A 72 -14.97 -25.78 -0.26
CA GLU A 72 -15.47 -24.50 0.28
C GLU A 72 -14.65 -23.32 -0.20
N VAL A 73 -13.32 -23.45 -0.23
CA VAL A 73 -12.43 -22.43 -0.81
C VAL A 73 -12.81 -22.17 -2.27
N SER A 74 -12.99 -23.23 -3.07
CA SER A 74 -13.38 -23.10 -4.47
C SER A 74 -14.76 -22.48 -4.66
N ALA A 75 -15.72 -22.77 -3.77
CA ALA A 75 -17.07 -22.21 -3.82
C ALA A 75 -17.06 -20.73 -3.44
N ARG A 76 -16.31 -20.35 -2.41
CA ARG A 76 -16.12 -18.96 -1.98
C ARG A 76 -15.42 -18.13 -3.05
N ILE A 77 -14.37 -18.68 -3.67
CA ILE A 77 -13.68 -18.03 -4.80
C ILE A 77 -14.64 -17.82 -5.97
N ARG A 78 -15.41 -18.85 -6.36
CA ARG A 78 -16.42 -18.72 -7.43
C ARG A 78 -17.48 -17.66 -7.10
N ALA A 79 -18.05 -17.69 -5.89
CA ALA A 79 -19.02 -16.69 -5.45
C ALA A 79 -18.44 -15.26 -5.48
N ASN A 80 -17.19 -15.09 -5.06
CA ASN A 80 -16.51 -13.79 -5.13
C ASN A 80 -16.22 -13.36 -6.57
N MET A 81 -15.88 -14.29 -7.46
CA MET A 81 -15.68 -14.02 -8.88
C MET A 81 -16.98 -13.64 -9.58
N GLU A 82 -18.09 -14.30 -9.27
CA GLU A 82 -19.42 -13.96 -9.78
C GLU A 82 -19.85 -12.56 -9.34
N LYS A 83 -19.64 -12.21 -8.07
CA LYS A 83 -19.89 -10.85 -7.56
C LYS A 83 -19.08 -9.79 -8.30
N LYS A 84 -17.77 -10.03 -8.47
CA LYS A 84 -16.90 -9.11 -9.22
C LYS A 84 -17.32 -9.01 -10.68
N ALA A 85 -17.66 -10.13 -11.33
CA ALA A 85 -18.13 -10.13 -12.72
C ALA A 85 -19.39 -9.28 -12.87
N ARG A 86 -20.37 -9.40 -11.97
CA ARG A 86 -21.57 -8.53 -11.96
C ARG A 86 -21.22 -7.04 -11.84
N ILE A 87 -20.31 -6.69 -10.92
CA ILE A 87 -19.86 -5.30 -10.75
C ILE A 87 -19.18 -4.80 -12.04
N TYR A 88 -18.34 -5.62 -12.68
CA TYR A 88 -17.71 -5.27 -13.95
C TYR A 88 -18.69 -5.15 -15.10
N ASP A 89 -19.74 -5.98 -15.18
CA ASP A 89 -20.81 -5.86 -16.17
C ASP A 89 -21.60 -4.55 -15.97
N MET A 90 -21.88 -4.19 -14.72
CA MET A 90 -22.54 -2.92 -14.37
C MET A 90 -21.68 -1.69 -14.72
N LEU A 91 -20.36 -1.79 -14.55
CA LEU A 91 -19.41 -0.71 -14.90
C LEU A 91 -19.19 -0.62 -16.42
N SER A 92 -19.07 -1.76 -17.10
CA SER A 92 -18.78 -1.82 -18.55
C SER A 92 -19.96 -1.38 -19.42
N THR A 93 -21.20 -1.56 -18.93
CA THR A 93 -22.42 -1.06 -19.57
C THR A 93 -22.56 0.47 -19.51
N GLY A 94 -21.61 1.19 -18.91
CA GLY A 94 -21.51 2.65 -19.04
C GLY A 94 -22.59 3.41 -18.28
N ARG A 95 -23.30 2.80 -17.32
CA ARG A 95 -24.03 3.55 -16.27
C ARG A 95 -23.00 4.21 -15.36
N THR A 96 -22.39 5.27 -15.85
CA THR A 96 -21.55 6.17 -15.06
C THR A 96 -22.35 6.74 -13.90
N ALA A 97 -21.64 7.05 -12.81
CA ALA A 97 -22.16 7.32 -11.47
C ALA A 97 -23.34 8.31 -11.35
N ASP A 98 -23.59 9.19 -12.33
CA ASP A 98 -24.78 10.05 -12.34
C ASP A 98 -26.09 9.34 -12.76
N GLY A 99 -26.00 8.14 -13.35
CA GLY A 99 -27.14 7.34 -13.86
C GLY A 99 -27.31 5.96 -13.20
N LEU A 100 -26.57 5.66 -12.14
CA LEU A 100 -26.84 4.48 -11.31
C LEU A 100 -28.09 4.73 -10.46
N ASP A 101 -29.00 3.75 -10.47
CA ASP A 101 -30.09 3.72 -9.50
C ASP A 101 -29.49 3.62 -8.10
N GLU A 102 -30.10 4.30 -7.14
CA GLU A 102 -29.67 4.32 -5.75
C GLU A 102 -29.57 2.89 -5.18
N ASP A 103 -30.51 2.03 -5.55
CA ASP A 103 -30.52 0.61 -5.21
C ASP A 103 -29.33 -0.17 -5.80
N THR A 104 -28.91 0.19 -7.02
CA THR A 104 -27.76 -0.45 -7.67
C THR A 104 -26.43 0.01 -7.06
N ALA A 105 -26.34 1.28 -6.67
CA ALA A 105 -25.17 1.80 -5.97
C ALA A 105 -25.06 1.22 -4.54
N ALA A 106 -26.19 1.08 -3.83
CA ALA A 106 -26.25 0.45 -2.52
C ALA A 106 -25.80 -1.02 -2.56
N ARG A 107 -26.24 -1.79 -3.57
CA ARG A 107 -25.77 -3.17 -3.78
C ARG A 107 -24.27 -3.26 -4.08
N ILE A 108 -23.74 -2.34 -4.90
CA ILE A 108 -22.29 -2.29 -5.16
C ILE A 108 -21.53 -1.98 -3.86
N MET A 109 -22.01 -1.07 -3.02
CA MET A 109 -21.36 -0.74 -1.75
C MET A 109 -21.37 -1.95 -0.79
N GLU A 110 -22.48 -2.67 -0.69
CA GLU A 110 -22.62 -3.86 0.16
C GLU A 110 -21.76 -5.04 -0.32
N GLU A 111 -21.64 -5.22 -1.65
CA GLU A 111 -20.88 -6.31 -2.24
C GLU A 111 -19.38 -5.98 -2.44
N SER A 112 -18.99 -4.70 -2.42
CA SER A 112 -17.60 -4.31 -2.59
C SER A 112 -16.81 -4.54 -1.30
N SER A 113 -15.77 -5.36 -1.39
CA SER A 113 -14.81 -5.55 -0.30
C SER A 113 -13.70 -4.49 -0.30
N VAL A 114 -13.89 -3.36 -1.01
CA VAL A 114 -12.84 -2.35 -1.27
C VAL A 114 -13.33 -1.00 -0.77
N ASP A 115 -12.80 -0.56 0.38
CA ASP A 115 -13.18 0.67 1.06
C ASP A 115 -13.16 1.93 0.18
N PHE A 116 -12.22 2.01 -0.76
CA PHE A 116 -12.12 3.16 -1.65
C PHE A 116 -13.34 3.30 -2.57
N LEU A 117 -13.84 2.19 -3.10
CA LEU A 117 -15.03 2.19 -3.96
C LEU A 117 -16.27 2.53 -3.15
N SER A 118 -16.42 1.93 -1.96
CA SER A 118 -17.52 2.23 -1.05
C SER A 118 -17.58 3.72 -0.70
N LYS A 119 -16.44 4.34 -0.34
CA LYS A 119 -16.34 5.77 -0.04
C LYS A 119 -16.65 6.66 -1.25
N GLN A 120 -16.18 6.29 -2.45
CA GLN A 120 -16.50 7.05 -3.66
C GLN A 120 -18.01 7.08 -3.94
N TYR A 121 -18.70 5.94 -3.81
CA TYR A 121 -20.14 5.86 -4.06
C TYR A 121 -20.98 6.50 -2.96
N SER A 122 -20.59 6.35 -1.69
CA SER A 122 -21.21 7.04 -0.55
C SER A 122 -21.20 8.56 -0.75
N HIS A 123 -20.05 9.14 -1.08
CA HIS A 123 -19.93 10.57 -1.33
C HIS A 123 -20.76 11.03 -2.54
N LEU A 124 -20.94 10.14 -3.54
CA LEU A 124 -21.70 10.46 -4.74
C LEU A 124 -23.22 10.44 -4.50
N LEU A 125 -23.71 9.49 -3.70
CA LEU A 125 -25.11 9.45 -3.25
C LEU A 125 -25.45 10.63 -2.35
N GLU A 126 -24.57 10.97 -1.41
CA GLU A 126 -24.75 12.13 -0.53
C GLU A 126 -24.80 13.44 -1.34
N ARG A 127 -23.92 13.58 -2.35
CA ARG A 127 -23.96 14.72 -3.27
C ARG A 127 -25.24 14.76 -4.11
N LYS A 128 -25.75 13.61 -4.56
CA LYS A 128 -26.99 13.51 -5.34
C LYS A 128 -28.21 13.89 -4.49
N ARG A 129 -28.26 13.40 -3.25
CA ARG A 129 -29.29 13.75 -2.27
C ARG A 129 -29.28 15.25 -1.95
N ARG A 130 -28.10 15.82 -1.69
CA ARG A 130 -27.96 17.27 -1.44
C ARG A 130 -28.46 18.11 -2.62
N ARG A 131 -28.14 17.70 -3.86
CA ARG A 131 -28.64 18.36 -5.07
C ARG A 131 -30.16 18.25 -5.25
N ALA A 132 -30.76 17.14 -4.82
CA ALA A 132 -32.21 16.95 -4.88
C ALA A 132 -32.92 17.84 -3.86
N GLU A 133 -32.37 17.95 -2.65
CA GLU A 133 -32.83 18.86 -1.60
C GLU A 133 -32.67 20.34 -2.03
N GLU A 134 -31.52 20.72 -2.60
CA GLU A 134 -31.26 22.07 -3.14
C GLU A 134 -32.20 22.48 -4.29
N ARG A 135 -32.78 21.52 -5.04
CA ARG A 135 -33.76 21.82 -6.12
C ARG A 135 -35.18 22.06 -5.60
N GLY A 136 -35.51 21.62 -4.39
CA GLY A 136 -36.83 21.80 -3.79
C GLY A 136 -36.97 23.07 -2.96
N ASP A 137 -35.86 23.72 -2.64
CA ASP A 137 -35.83 24.87 -1.74
C ASP A 137 -36.12 26.18 -2.49
N GLU A 138 -37.25 26.81 -2.12
CA GLU A 138 -37.63 28.14 -2.58
C GLU A 138 -36.58 29.19 -2.14
N LEU A 139 -36.12 30.03 -3.07
CA LEU A 139 -35.21 31.13 -2.75
C LEU A 139 -36.02 32.29 -2.13
N VAL A 140 -35.60 32.76 -0.96
CA VAL A 140 -36.26 33.84 -0.22
C VAL A 140 -35.31 35.04 -0.12
N GLU A 141 -35.87 36.24 -0.22
CA GLU A 141 -35.15 37.50 0.01
C GLU A 141 -34.91 37.71 1.50
N ILE A 142 -33.65 37.89 1.89
CA ILE A 142 -33.25 38.19 3.28
C ILE A 142 -32.40 39.44 3.29
N ILE A 143 -32.57 40.24 4.35
CA ILE A 143 -31.72 41.40 4.62
C ILE A 143 -30.54 40.93 5.48
N ASP A 144 -29.34 40.97 4.89
CA ASP A 144 -28.09 40.62 5.56
C ASP A 144 -27.74 41.65 6.65
N GLU A 145 -26.76 41.35 7.50
CA GLU A 145 -26.28 42.22 8.60
C GLU A 145 -25.79 43.60 8.12
N PHE A 146 -25.41 43.71 6.84
CA PHE A 146 -25.03 44.95 6.18
C PHE A 146 -26.20 45.71 5.53
N GLY A 147 -27.45 45.30 5.78
CA GLY A 147 -28.65 45.90 5.21
C GLY A 147 -28.84 45.65 3.72
N ARG A 148 -28.15 44.67 3.14
CA ARG A 148 -28.24 44.31 1.71
C ARG A 148 -29.21 43.14 1.52
N THR A 149 -30.05 43.21 0.50
CA THR A 149 -30.95 42.12 0.13
C THR A 149 -30.18 41.01 -0.60
N ARG A 150 -30.27 39.77 -0.12
CA ARG A 150 -29.66 38.58 -0.73
C ARG A 150 -30.72 37.48 -0.90
N MET A 151 -30.65 36.74 -1.99
CA MET A 151 -31.47 35.55 -2.22
C MET A 151 -30.76 34.34 -1.60
N VAL A 152 -31.42 33.68 -0.65
CA VAL A 152 -30.88 32.50 0.05
C VAL A 152 -31.96 31.40 0.04
N PRO A 153 -31.59 30.11 -0.06
CA PRO A 153 -32.56 29.02 0.10
C PRO A 153 -33.32 29.12 1.43
N ARG A 154 -34.64 28.89 1.41
CA ARG A 154 -35.51 29.01 2.60
C ARG A 154 -35.04 28.20 3.80
N SER A 155 -34.42 27.04 3.57
CA SER A 155 -33.81 26.19 4.61
C SER A 155 -32.64 26.85 5.34
N GLN A 156 -31.89 27.72 4.66
CA GLN A 156 -30.75 28.46 5.22
C GLN A 156 -31.15 29.83 5.78
N ALA A 157 -32.39 30.28 5.53
CA ALA A 157 -32.86 31.59 5.95
C ALA A 157 -32.83 31.81 7.47
N GLY A 158 -33.04 30.75 8.26
CA GLY A 158 -32.99 30.80 9.72
C GLY A 158 -31.61 31.15 10.28
N GLN A 159 -30.52 30.84 9.56
CA GLN A 159 -29.15 31.16 9.99
C GLN A 159 -28.89 32.68 9.99
N TYR A 160 -29.54 33.41 9.08
CA TYR A 160 -29.45 34.86 9.00
C TYR A 160 -30.36 35.58 10.00
N GLN A 161 -31.45 34.95 10.45
CA GLN A 161 -32.33 35.50 11.48
C GLN A 161 -31.82 35.26 12.91
N ALA A 162 -31.03 34.21 13.13
CA ALA A 162 -30.50 33.85 14.45
C ALA A 162 -29.26 34.67 14.88
N GLY A 163 -28.77 35.60 14.05
CA GLY A 163 -27.58 36.42 14.31
C GLY A 163 -27.74 37.55 15.34
N SER A 164 -28.79 37.56 16.17
CA SER A 164 -29.02 38.62 17.18
C SER A 164 -29.31 38.08 18.59
N SER A 165 -28.80 36.90 18.97
CA SER A 165 -28.63 36.55 20.38
C SER A 165 -27.25 35.95 20.60
N SER A 166 -26.28 36.83 20.82
CA SER A 166 -25.13 36.51 21.67
C SER A 166 -25.69 36.20 23.06
N ASP A 167 -25.78 34.91 23.44
CA ASP A 167 -25.81 34.39 24.82
C ASP A 167 -26.19 32.90 24.78
N ASP A 168 -25.18 32.02 24.68
CA ASP A 168 -25.13 30.65 25.27
C ASP A 168 -24.01 29.82 24.64
N ILE A 169 -22.77 30.30 24.77
CA ILE A 169 -21.62 29.39 24.84
C ILE A 169 -21.50 29.06 26.34
N SER A 170 -22.18 27.98 26.74
CA SER A 170 -22.12 27.43 28.09
C SER A 170 -20.66 27.20 28.48
N SER A 171 -20.25 27.90 29.53
CA SER A 171 -18.97 27.77 30.19
C SER A 171 -18.88 26.42 30.90
N SER A 172 -18.29 25.42 30.27
CA SER A 172 -17.88 24.20 30.93
C SER A 172 -16.62 23.62 30.31
N ASP A 173 -15.48 24.28 30.52
CA ASP A 173 -14.22 23.62 30.88
C ASP A 173 -13.16 24.67 31.27
N ALA A 174 -13.11 25.03 32.55
CA ALA A 174 -12.11 25.97 33.09
C ALA A 174 -10.86 25.21 33.57
N SER A 175 -10.25 24.43 32.67
CA SER A 175 -9.08 23.57 32.99
C SER A 175 -7.95 23.60 31.96
N ASP A 176 -8.00 24.40 30.89
CA ASP A 176 -7.08 24.27 29.75
C ASP A 176 -6.38 25.58 29.30
N GLU A 177 -6.23 26.55 30.20
CA GLU A 177 -5.52 27.83 29.94
C GLU A 177 -3.98 27.77 30.16
N GLU A 178 -3.39 26.58 30.33
CA GLU A 178 -1.93 26.39 30.52
C GLU A 178 -1.24 25.65 29.34
N HIS A 179 -1.92 25.46 28.21
CA HIS A 179 -1.35 24.72 27.06
C HIS A 179 -0.98 25.58 25.83
N LEU A 180 -1.23 26.89 25.88
CA LEU A 180 -1.05 27.81 24.73
C LEU A 180 0.30 28.54 24.69
N LEU A 181 1.18 28.34 25.68
CA LEU A 181 2.52 28.97 25.70
C LEU A 181 3.68 28.02 25.41
N LEU A 182 3.43 26.76 25.01
CA LEU A 182 4.49 25.76 24.84
C LEU A 182 4.53 25.05 23.47
N SER A 183 4.00 25.64 22.40
CA SER A 183 4.15 25.05 21.06
C SER A 183 4.23 26.04 19.88
N THR A 184 5.20 26.96 19.92
CA THR A 184 5.78 27.51 18.67
C THR A 184 6.60 26.49 17.88
N SER A 185 6.68 25.24 18.33
CA SER A 185 7.40 24.13 17.69
C SER A 185 6.56 23.28 16.73
N ARG A 186 5.34 23.69 16.37
CA ARG A 186 4.42 22.89 15.52
C ARG A 186 3.87 23.62 14.28
N SER A 187 4.74 24.29 13.54
CA SER A 187 4.51 24.62 12.12
C SER A 187 5.64 24.15 11.19
N HIS A 188 6.40 23.12 11.61
CA HIS A 188 7.45 22.48 10.81
C HIS A 188 6.88 21.47 9.79
N VAL A 189 6.07 21.93 8.84
CA VAL A 189 5.58 21.08 7.75
C VAL A 189 6.27 21.39 6.41
N ALA A 190 7.15 22.39 6.36
CA ALA A 190 8.11 22.57 5.27
C ALA A 190 9.49 22.85 5.86
N GLY A 191 10.50 22.09 5.43
CA GLY A 191 11.83 22.05 6.03
C GLY A 191 12.40 23.43 6.34
N HIS A 192 12.52 23.75 7.62
CA HIS A 192 13.14 24.98 8.06
C HIS A 192 14.65 24.82 7.90
N TYR A 193 15.23 25.46 6.89
CA TYR A 193 16.68 25.54 6.77
C TYR A 193 17.18 26.59 7.76
N GLU A 194 17.97 26.15 8.74
CA GLU A 194 18.69 27.05 9.65
C GLU A 194 19.83 27.72 8.88
N LEU A 195 19.50 28.84 8.23
CA LEU A 195 20.49 29.64 7.50
C LEU A 195 21.36 30.43 8.48
N SER A 196 22.65 30.56 8.17
CA SER A 196 23.60 31.37 8.94
C SER A 196 23.11 32.83 9.06
N SER A 197 23.41 33.47 10.18
CA SER A 197 23.18 34.90 10.41
C SER A 197 24.13 35.78 9.59
N ASN A 198 25.25 35.24 9.13
CA ASN A 198 26.21 35.94 8.28
C ASN A 198 25.71 35.99 6.82
N ALA A 199 25.58 37.19 6.26
CA ALA A 199 25.02 37.39 4.93
C ALA A 199 25.77 36.64 3.82
N ALA A 200 27.11 36.61 3.88
CA ALA A 200 27.93 35.95 2.87
C ALA A 200 27.80 34.42 2.91
N GLU A 201 27.65 33.84 4.10
CA GLU A 201 27.46 32.39 4.27
C GLU A 201 26.03 31.97 3.92
N ARG A 202 25.04 32.79 4.31
CA ARG A 202 23.64 32.60 3.94
C ARG A 202 23.47 32.55 2.43
N GLU A 203 24.12 33.44 1.70
CA GLU A 203 24.04 33.45 0.24
C GLU A 203 24.61 32.16 -0.38
N LYS A 204 25.74 31.67 0.14
CA LYS A 204 26.33 30.38 -0.29
C LYS A 204 25.39 29.20 0.00
N GLN A 205 24.75 29.19 1.18
CA GLN A 205 23.78 28.16 1.54
C GLN A 205 22.56 28.18 0.61
N ILE A 206 22.04 29.38 0.29
CA ILE A 206 20.92 29.52 -0.66
C ILE A 206 21.31 29.07 -2.06
N ARG A 207 22.52 29.40 -2.54
CA ARG A 207 23.01 28.91 -3.85
C ARG A 207 23.10 27.39 -3.88
N ASN A 208 23.70 26.78 -2.86
CA ASN A 208 23.82 25.32 -2.77
C ASN A 208 22.44 24.63 -2.77
N LEU A 209 21.45 25.19 -2.05
CA LEU A 209 20.08 24.65 -2.06
C LEU A 209 19.42 24.78 -3.44
N LYS A 210 19.68 25.87 -4.17
CA LYS A 210 19.20 26.04 -5.55
C LYS A 210 19.85 25.03 -6.49
N ASP A 211 21.15 24.80 -6.35
CA ASP A 211 21.90 23.84 -7.17
C ASP A 211 21.37 22.40 -6.95
N LEU A 212 21.18 22.01 -5.69
CA LEU A 212 20.55 20.73 -5.33
C LEU A 212 19.12 20.61 -5.89
N HIS A 213 18.35 21.70 -5.83
CA HIS A 213 17.00 21.70 -6.39
C HIS A 213 17.04 21.48 -7.91
N CYS A 214 17.88 22.22 -8.64
CA CYS A 214 18.09 22.04 -10.07
C CYS A 214 18.54 20.62 -10.42
N GLU A 215 19.45 20.03 -9.65
CA GLU A 215 19.89 18.64 -9.83
C GLU A 215 18.75 17.65 -9.63
N THR A 216 17.94 17.81 -8.59
CA THR A 216 16.79 16.90 -8.34
C THR A 216 15.71 17.01 -9.41
N VAL A 217 15.47 18.21 -9.93
CA VAL A 217 14.51 18.43 -11.02
C VAL A 217 15.05 17.80 -12.30
N ALA A 218 16.31 18.05 -12.66
CA ALA A 218 16.95 17.42 -13.82
C ALA A 218 16.99 15.88 -13.70
N ALA A 219 17.20 15.33 -12.50
CA ALA A 219 17.13 13.90 -12.24
C ALA A 219 15.72 13.33 -12.43
N ARG A 220 14.67 14.08 -12.04
CA ARG A 220 13.28 13.69 -12.29
C ARG A 220 12.93 13.78 -13.77
N GLU A 221 13.29 14.88 -14.43
CA GLU A 221 13.05 15.07 -15.86
C GLU A 221 13.79 14.01 -16.69
N SER A 222 15.03 13.67 -16.33
CA SER A 222 15.77 12.58 -16.97
C SER A 222 15.18 11.20 -16.67
N ALA A 223 14.61 10.99 -15.47
CA ALA A 223 13.89 9.75 -15.16
C ALA A 223 12.56 9.64 -15.90
N GLU A 224 11.84 10.75 -16.07
CA GLU A 224 10.57 10.83 -16.80
C GLU A 224 10.77 10.72 -18.31
N THR A 225 11.87 11.25 -18.85
CA THR A 225 12.16 11.21 -20.29
C THR A 225 12.77 9.92 -20.78
N ASN A 226 13.33 9.05 -19.91
CA ASN A 226 14.16 7.94 -20.41
C ASN A 226 13.54 6.56 -20.48
N LEU A 227 12.46 6.21 -19.79
CA LEU A 227 11.85 4.88 -19.98
C LEU A 227 10.37 4.94 -19.64
N THR A 228 9.53 4.48 -20.56
CA THR A 228 8.13 4.21 -20.21
C THR A 228 8.09 3.17 -19.09
N LEU A 229 7.03 3.17 -18.29
CA LEU A 229 6.85 2.19 -17.20
C LEU A 229 7.00 0.75 -17.72
N GLN A 230 6.66 0.50 -18.99
CA GLN A 230 6.87 -0.76 -19.70
C GLN A 230 8.36 -1.07 -19.93
N ASP A 231 9.14 -0.10 -20.44
CA ASP A 231 10.57 -0.30 -20.67
C ASP A 231 11.31 -0.60 -19.36
N ARG A 232 10.90 0.02 -18.24
CA ARG A 232 11.47 -0.26 -16.91
C ARG A 232 11.15 -1.67 -16.43
N GLN A 233 9.95 -2.16 -16.71
CA GLN A 233 9.58 -3.55 -16.42
C GLN A 233 10.37 -4.53 -17.30
N GLN A 234 10.56 -4.21 -18.58
CA GLN A 234 11.37 -5.00 -19.51
C GLN A 234 12.82 -5.11 -19.02
N GLN A 235 13.44 -4.00 -18.63
CA GLN A 235 14.79 -4.01 -18.06
C GLN A 235 14.92 -4.88 -16.81
N LEU A 236 13.91 -4.90 -15.94
CA LEU A 236 13.92 -5.76 -14.75
C LEU A 236 13.80 -7.25 -15.11
N VAL A 237 13.00 -7.58 -16.12
CA VAL A 237 12.89 -8.94 -16.65
C VAL A 237 14.22 -9.37 -17.28
N ASP A 238 14.82 -8.53 -18.12
CA ASP A 238 16.09 -8.81 -18.80
C ASP A 238 17.24 -8.99 -17.81
N HIS A 239 17.29 -8.13 -16.78
CA HIS A 239 18.28 -8.26 -15.70
C HIS A 239 18.08 -9.55 -14.88
N ARG A 240 16.83 -9.94 -14.59
CA ARG A 240 16.54 -11.23 -13.94
C ARG A 240 16.96 -12.40 -14.83
N TRP A 241 16.67 -12.33 -16.13
CA TRP A 241 17.05 -13.33 -17.11
C TRP A 241 18.57 -13.50 -17.19
N HIS A 242 19.32 -12.40 -17.24
CA HIS A 242 20.78 -12.44 -17.21
C HIS A 242 21.32 -13.11 -15.95
N LYS A 243 20.76 -12.81 -14.77
CA LYS A 243 21.18 -13.48 -13.53
C LYS A 243 20.93 -15.00 -13.55
N VAL A 244 19.82 -15.44 -14.15
CA VAL A 244 19.51 -16.86 -14.31
C VAL A 244 20.47 -17.53 -15.29
N LEU A 245 20.77 -16.88 -16.41
CA LEU A 245 21.76 -17.40 -17.37
C LEU A 245 23.15 -17.49 -16.75
N GLU A 246 23.54 -16.47 -15.98
CA GLU A 246 24.84 -16.44 -15.32
C GLU A 246 24.95 -17.51 -14.23
N SER A 247 23.90 -17.71 -13.42
CA SER A 247 23.89 -18.77 -12.41
C SER A 247 23.93 -20.16 -13.04
N HIS A 248 23.20 -20.37 -14.15
CA HIS A 248 23.23 -21.61 -14.91
C HIS A 248 24.61 -21.86 -15.54
N ALA A 249 25.24 -20.83 -16.12
CA ALA A 249 26.59 -20.93 -16.67
C ALA A 249 27.65 -21.22 -15.60
N ARG A 250 27.47 -20.71 -14.37
CA ARG A 250 28.33 -21.07 -13.22
C ARG A 250 28.11 -22.52 -12.79
N ALA A 251 26.84 -22.97 -12.72
CA ALA A 251 26.52 -24.35 -12.37
C ALA A 251 27.11 -25.36 -13.37
N LEU A 252 27.05 -25.07 -14.68
CA LEU A 252 27.66 -25.90 -15.72
C LEU A 252 29.19 -25.95 -15.63
N ARG A 253 29.85 -24.85 -15.25
CA ARG A 253 31.30 -24.83 -15.02
C ARG A 253 31.66 -25.72 -13.83
N ASN A 254 30.98 -25.55 -12.71
CA ASN A 254 31.22 -26.36 -11.51
C ASN A 254 30.99 -27.86 -11.78
N ALA A 255 29.97 -28.22 -12.57
CA ALA A 255 29.69 -29.61 -12.93
C ALA A 255 30.78 -30.24 -13.83
N ARG A 256 31.41 -29.46 -14.70
CA ARG A 256 32.56 -29.92 -15.51
C ARG A 256 33.79 -30.14 -14.64
N ASP A 257 34.03 -29.27 -13.68
CA ASP A 257 35.21 -29.38 -12.80
C ASP A 257 35.10 -30.59 -11.85
N HIS A 258 33.89 -31.07 -11.56
CA HIS A 258 33.66 -32.23 -10.68
C HIS A 258 33.59 -33.57 -11.42
N THR A 259 33.56 -33.58 -12.75
CA THR A 259 33.48 -34.81 -13.58
C THR A 259 34.82 -35.29 -14.12
N ASN A 260 35.92 -34.60 -13.76
CA ASN A 260 37.29 -35.03 -14.10
C ASN A 260 38.11 -35.30 -12.81
N PRO A 261 37.77 -36.32 -12.02
CA PRO A 261 38.68 -36.81 -10.99
C PRO A 261 39.84 -37.54 -11.66
N GLN A 262 41.07 -37.09 -11.38
CA GLN A 262 42.31 -37.82 -11.70
C GLN A 262 42.37 -39.18 -11.00
#